data_AF-A0A3Q9G348-F1
#
_entry.id   AF-A0A3Q9G348-F1
#
_cell.length_a   1.000
_cell.length_b   1.000
_cell.length_c   1.000
_cell.angle_alpha   90.00
_cell.angle_beta   90.00
_cell.angle_gamma   90.00
#
_symmetry.space_group_name_H-M   'P 1'
#
loop_
_entity.id
_entity.type
_entity.pdbx_description
1 polymer ?
#
loop_
_entity_poly.entity_id
_entity_poly.type
_entity_poly.pdbx_seq_one_letter_code
_entity_poly.pdbx_strand_id
1 'polypeptide(L)'
;MFLQSLVSHAQKKGREVHCALGGEVARGSDYAGAHALALTTMAALQALGFPQRVYKADDLGSLGVILAAQRDNPHAYSPITEIRPLITYDAQHGTELTRTAWAYSEYRENVKATATRLKVHENTVRQRLARVAELIGSDWQEARFLDVQLGLRIWSLSQPTDRS
;
A
#
# COMPACT_ATOMS: atom_id res chain seq x y z
N MET A 1 -4.43 -21.46 -6.61
CA MET A 1 -5.89 -21.74 -6.60
C MET A 1 -6.44 -22.09 -5.21
N PHE A 2 -5.77 -22.95 -4.42
CA PHE A 2 -6.26 -23.39 -3.10
C PHE A 2 -6.43 -22.28 -2.04
N LEU A 3 -5.44 -21.39 -1.88
CA LEU A 3 -5.46 -20.35 -0.83
C LEU A 3 -6.53 -19.26 -1.06
N GLN A 4 -6.78 -18.88 -2.31
CA GLN A 4 -7.89 -17.96 -2.62
C GLN A 4 -9.24 -18.59 -2.28
N SER A 5 -9.43 -19.87 -2.57
CA SER A 5 -10.65 -20.60 -2.19
C SER A 5 -10.83 -20.68 -0.67
N LEU A 6 -9.74 -20.84 0.09
CA LEU A 6 -9.76 -20.85 1.56
C LEU A 6 -10.18 -19.49 2.12
N VAL A 7 -9.60 -18.40 1.63
CA VAL A 7 -9.96 -17.03 2.02
C VAL A 7 -11.43 -16.74 1.67
N SER A 8 -11.87 -17.08 0.47
CA SER A 8 -13.28 -16.91 0.07
C SER A 8 -14.25 -17.75 0.92
N HIS A 9 -13.86 -18.96 1.33
CA HIS A 9 -14.69 -19.79 2.21
C HIS A 9 -14.75 -19.25 3.64
N ALA A 10 -13.64 -18.72 4.17
CA ALA A 10 -13.61 -18.08 5.47
C ALA A 10 -14.47 -16.81 5.52
N GLN A 11 -14.37 -15.95 4.49
CA GLN A 11 -15.20 -14.76 4.34
C GLN A 11 -16.69 -15.09 4.30
N LYS A 12 -17.10 -16.14 3.56
CA LYS A 12 -18.49 -16.63 3.53
C LYS A 12 -19.02 -17.07 4.89
N LYS A 13 -18.15 -17.45 5.82
CA LYS A 13 -18.49 -17.82 7.20
C LYS A 13 -18.37 -16.66 8.20
N GLY A 14 -18.18 -15.43 7.71
CA GLY A 14 -17.96 -14.25 8.56
C GLY A 14 -16.65 -14.32 9.35
N ARG A 15 -15.68 -15.14 8.91
CA ARG A 15 -14.39 -15.29 9.57
C ARG A 15 -13.35 -14.44 8.88
N GLU A 16 -12.59 -13.79 9.74
CA GLU A 16 -11.58 -12.83 9.37
C GLU A 16 -10.21 -13.51 9.18
N VAL A 17 -9.69 -13.60 7.94
CA VAL A 17 -8.46 -14.37 7.63
C VAL A 17 -7.48 -13.61 6.73
N HIS A 18 -6.26 -13.43 7.23
CA HIS A 18 -5.11 -12.99 6.45
C HIS A 18 -4.27 -14.22 6.04
N CYS A 19 -3.69 -14.21 4.85
CA CYS A 19 -2.76 -15.24 4.39
C CYS A 19 -1.48 -14.58 3.86
N ALA A 20 -0.34 -14.99 4.39
CA ALA A 20 0.97 -14.53 3.95
C ALA A 20 1.73 -15.67 3.27
N LEU A 21 2.33 -15.38 2.11
CA LEU A 21 3.19 -16.31 1.38
C LEU A 21 4.64 -15.87 1.47
N GLY A 22 5.50 -16.70 2.05
CA GLY A 22 6.90 -16.40 2.30
C GLY A 22 7.85 -16.57 1.11
N GLY A 23 7.37 -17.11 -0.01
CA GLY A 23 8.16 -17.42 -1.20
C GLY A 23 8.16 -18.90 -1.56
N GLU A 24 8.77 -19.22 -2.71
CA GLU A 24 8.95 -20.60 -3.15
C GLU A 24 10.15 -21.24 -2.42
N VAL A 25 9.99 -22.50 -2.02
CA VAL A 25 11.02 -23.27 -1.30
C VAL A 25 11.49 -24.40 -2.21
N ALA A 26 12.69 -24.26 -2.77
CA ALA A 26 13.27 -25.27 -3.65
C ALA A 26 14.02 -26.36 -2.87
N ARG A 27 14.56 -26.04 -1.69
CA ARG A 27 15.29 -26.97 -0.81
C ARG A 27 14.81 -26.83 0.62
N GLY A 28 14.91 -27.92 1.39
CA GLY A 28 14.51 -27.91 2.81
C GLY A 28 15.22 -26.85 3.66
N SER A 29 16.46 -26.48 3.30
CA SER A 29 17.22 -25.39 3.93
C SER A 29 16.56 -24.01 3.79
N ASP A 30 15.78 -23.80 2.73
CA ASP A 30 15.20 -22.50 2.39
C ASP A 30 13.88 -22.27 3.16
N TYR A 31 13.36 -23.33 3.80
CA TYR A 31 12.12 -23.30 4.57
C TYR A 31 12.18 -22.29 5.71
N ALA A 32 13.29 -22.23 6.45
CA ALA A 32 13.44 -21.30 7.57
C ALA A 32 13.32 -19.83 7.12
N GLY A 33 13.93 -19.50 5.98
CA GLY A 33 13.86 -18.15 5.39
C GLY A 33 12.45 -17.81 4.90
N ALA A 34 11.84 -18.71 4.13
CA ALA A 34 10.47 -18.53 3.65
C ALA A 34 9.46 -18.43 4.80
N HIS A 35 9.60 -19.25 5.84
CA HIS A 35 8.75 -19.20 7.02
C HIS A 35 8.89 -17.87 7.77
N ALA A 36 10.14 -17.38 7.96
CA ALA A 36 10.38 -16.08 8.58
C ALA A 36 9.74 -14.93 7.77
N LEU A 37 9.90 -14.93 6.43
CA LEU A 37 9.27 -13.95 5.55
C LEU A 37 7.74 -13.96 5.62
N ALA A 38 7.13 -15.15 5.71
CA ALA A 38 5.68 -15.29 5.88
C ALA A 38 5.21 -14.69 7.22
N LEU A 39 5.95 -14.91 8.31
CA LEU A 39 5.62 -14.35 9.62
C LEU A 39 5.79 -12.83 9.67
N THR A 40 6.89 -12.30 9.12
CA THR A 40 7.13 -10.85 8.98
C THR A 40 6.01 -10.19 8.18
N THR A 41 5.63 -10.81 7.06
CA THR A 41 4.53 -10.35 6.22
C THR A 41 3.21 -10.36 6.98
N MET A 42 2.90 -11.44 7.71
CA MET A 42 1.68 -11.54 8.52
C MET A 42 1.62 -10.44 9.58
N ALA A 43 2.73 -10.20 10.29
CA ALA A 43 2.82 -9.15 11.31
C ALA A 43 2.57 -7.75 10.71
N ALA A 44 3.17 -7.47 9.55
CA ALA A 44 2.96 -6.22 8.83
C ALA A 44 1.50 -6.02 8.39
N LEU A 45 0.85 -7.07 7.88
CA LEU A 45 -0.57 -7.01 7.49
C LEU A 45 -1.49 -6.72 8.69
N GLN A 46 -1.20 -7.33 9.85
CA GLN A 46 -1.94 -7.10 11.09
C GLN A 46 -1.78 -5.66 11.58
N ALA A 47 -0.54 -5.14 11.59
CA ALA A 47 -0.26 -3.78 12.04
C ALA A 47 -0.95 -2.71 11.17
N LEU A 48 -1.12 -2.98 9.88
CA LEU A 48 -1.73 -2.04 8.94
C LEU A 48 -3.25 -2.10 8.83
N GLY A 49 -3.91 -3.11 9.40
CA GLY A 49 -5.36 -3.29 9.28
C GLY A 49 -5.83 -3.49 7.83
N PHE A 50 -5.01 -4.10 6.98
CA PHE A 50 -5.32 -4.29 5.56
C PHE A 50 -6.53 -5.20 5.31
N PRO A 51 -7.25 -5.01 4.19
CA PRO A 51 -8.35 -5.90 3.84
C PRO A 51 -7.85 -7.33 3.61
N GLN A 52 -8.71 -8.27 3.95
CA GLN A 52 -8.39 -9.69 4.10
C GLN A 52 -8.16 -10.39 2.77
N ARG A 53 -6.88 -10.62 2.46
CA ARG A 53 -6.41 -11.16 1.19
C ARG A 53 -5.15 -12.00 1.40
N VAL A 54 -4.73 -12.68 0.33
CA VAL A 54 -3.43 -13.33 0.23
C VAL A 54 -2.41 -12.30 -0.22
N TYR A 55 -1.34 -12.10 0.55
CA TYR A 55 -0.21 -11.25 0.17
C TYR A 55 1.07 -12.08 0.10
N LYS A 56 1.88 -11.86 -0.93
CA LYS A 56 3.25 -12.41 -0.98
C LYS A 56 4.18 -11.48 -0.21
N ALA A 57 5.24 -12.04 0.36
CA ALA A 57 6.31 -11.26 0.95
C ALA A 57 6.85 -10.20 -0.04
N ASP A 58 6.95 -10.57 -1.32
CA ASP A 58 7.35 -9.66 -2.42
C ASP A 58 6.38 -8.49 -2.63
N ASP A 59 5.09 -8.63 -2.31
CA ASP A 59 4.12 -7.53 -2.44
C ASP A 59 4.40 -6.43 -1.40
N LEU A 60 4.94 -6.80 -0.22
CA LEU A 60 5.36 -5.86 0.82
C LEU A 60 6.82 -5.42 0.66
N GLY A 61 7.73 -6.29 0.21
CA GLY A 61 9.15 -5.97 0.09
C GLY A 61 9.74 -5.42 1.40
N SER A 62 10.53 -4.35 1.32
CA SER A 62 11.13 -3.68 2.49
C SER A 62 10.11 -3.09 3.47
N LEU A 63 8.90 -2.74 3.00
CA LEU A 63 7.83 -2.25 3.86
C LEU A 63 7.41 -3.30 4.91
N GLY A 64 7.45 -4.59 4.55
CA GLY A 64 7.16 -5.68 5.46
C GLY A 64 8.12 -5.74 6.65
N VAL A 65 9.42 -5.48 6.41
CA VAL A 65 10.45 -5.45 7.46
C VAL A 65 10.25 -4.26 8.39
N ILE A 66 10.00 -3.07 7.84
CA ILE A 66 9.79 -1.84 8.62
C ILE A 66 8.57 -1.99 9.54
N LEU A 67 7.47 -2.54 9.03
CA LEU A 67 6.25 -2.71 9.80
C LEU A 67 6.34 -3.82 10.83
N ALA A 68 7.01 -4.93 10.51
CA ALA A 68 7.26 -5.98 11.48
C ALA A 68 8.12 -5.48 12.65
N ALA A 69 9.08 -4.58 12.40
CA ALA A 69 9.88 -3.95 13.44
C ALA A 69 9.06 -3.04 14.37
N GLN A 70 7.88 -2.57 13.93
CA GLN A 70 6.99 -1.68 14.69
C GLN A 70 5.81 -2.40 15.34
N ARG A 71 5.64 -3.71 15.10
CA ARG A 71 4.46 -4.50 15.46
C ARG A 71 3.97 -4.31 16.90
N ASP A 72 4.89 -4.34 17.86
CA ASP A 72 4.55 -4.33 19.29
C ASP A 72 4.66 -2.92 19.91
N ASN A 73 4.82 -1.89 19.08
CA ASN A 73 4.89 -0.51 19.53
C ASN A 73 3.57 0.23 19.23
N PRO A 74 2.67 0.40 20.22
CA PRO A 74 1.40 1.09 20.02
C PRO A 74 1.55 2.60 19.73
N HIS A 75 2.74 3.15 19.93
CA HIS A 75 3.09 4.54 19.62
C HIS A 75 3.93 4.67 18.35
N ALA A 76 4.03 3.61 17.56
CA ALA A 76 4.76 3.64 16.31
C ALA A 76 4.16 4.69 15.37
N TYR A 77 5.04 5.51 14.81
CA TYR A 77 4.67 6.45 13.76
C TYR A 77 4.15 5.70 12.54
N SER A 78 2.97 6.08 12.06
CA SER A 78 2.34 5.45 10.90
C SER A 78 2.40 6.38 9.69
N PRO A 79 3.20 6.08 8.64
CA PRO A 79 3.34 6.96 7.47
C PRO A 79 2.03 7.27 6.74
N ILE A 80 0.97 6.47 6.97
CA ILE A 80 -0.37 6.74 6.43
C ILE A 80 -0.97 8.05 6.98
N THR A 81 -0.46 8.58 8.10
CA THR A 81 -0.90 9.88 8.64
C THR A 81 -0.57 11.03 7.71
N GLU A 82 0.55 10.95 6.98
CA GLU A 82 1.00 12.00 6.05
C GLU A 82 0.01 12.23 4.90
N ILE A 83 -0.69 11.18 4.48
CA ILE A 83 -1.63 11.23 3.34
C ILE A 83 -3.10 11.20 3.76
N ARG A 84 -3.37 11.12 5.08
CA ARG A 84 -4.74 11.08 5.61
C ARG A 84 -5.61 12.27 5.17
N PRO A 85 -5.07 13.50 5.01
CA PRO A 85 -5.84 14.60 4.43
C PRO A 85 -6.32 14.30 3.00
N LEU A 86 -5.50 13.66 2.16
CA LEU A 86 -5.88 13.28 0.79
C LEU A 86 -6.99 12.23 0.78
N ILE A 87 -6.85 11.19 1.60
CA ILE A 87 -7.84 10.12 1.71
C ILE A 87 -9.19 10.68 2.16
N THR A 88 -9.18 11.53 3.20
CA THR A 88 -10.38 12.19 3.70
C THR A 88 -11.01 13.07 2.63
N TYR A 89 -10.19 13.84 1.92
CA TYR A 89 -10.66 14.73 0.87
C TYR A 89 -11.31 13.96 -0.29
N ASP A 90 -10.67 12.88 -0.76
CA ASP A 90 -11.20 12.01 -1.81
C ASP A 90 -12.55 11.40 -1.41
N ALA A 91 -12.68 10.92 -0.17
CA ALA A 91 -13.94 10.38 0.33
C ALA A 91 -15.07 11.42 0.39
N GLN A 92 -14.75 12.67 0.75
CA GLN A 92 -15.73 13.75 0.88
C GLN A 92 -16.15 14.35 -0.47
N HIS A 93 -15.24 14.42 -1.43
CA HIS A 93 -15.44 15.16 -2.69
C HIS A 93 -15.54 14.26 -3.93
N GLY A 94 -15.36 12.95 -3.77
CA GLY A 94 -15.35 12.01 -4.89
C GLY A 94 -14.17 12.22 -5.85
N THR A 95 -13.04 12.73 -5.32
CA THR A 95 -11.82 12.95 -6.11
C THR A 95 -10.90 11.74 -6.08
N GLU A 96 -9.81 11.82 -6.85
CA GLU A 96 -8.78 10.77 -6.92
C GLU A 96 -7.37 11.35 -6.69
N LEU A 97 -7.22 12.25 -5.73
CA LEU A 97 -5.96 12.90 -5.40
C LEU A 97 -4.93 11.90 -4.90
N THR A 98 -5.32 11.00 -3.99
CA THR A 98 -4.44 9.96 -3.44
C THR A 98 -3.95 9.02 -4.53
N ARG A 99 -4.86 8.60 -5.42
CA ARG A 99 -4.54 7.78 -6.61
C ARG A 99 -3.59 8.51 -7.57
N THR A 100 -3.80 9.81 -7.75
CA THR A 100 -2.97 10.62 -8.63
C THR A 100 -1.57 10.79 -8.07
N ALA A 101 -1.43 11.08 -6.77
CA ALA A 101 -0.14 11.15 -6.09
C ALA A 101 0.62 9.81 -6.17
N TRP A 102 -0.07 8.69 -5.91
CA TRP A 102 0.53 7.36 -6.04
C TRP A 102 1.01 7.05 -7.46
N ALA A 103 0.17 7.29 -8.47
CA ALA A 103 0.57 7.08 -9.86
C ALA A 103 1.74 7.99 -10.25
N TYR A 104 1.74 9.25 -9.81
CA TYR A 104 2.83 10.17 -10.08
C TYR A 104 4.18 9.66 -9.54
N SER A 105 4.20 9.11 -8.32
CA SER A 105 5.39 8.46 -7.75
C SER A 105 5.84 7.24 -8.57
N GLU A 106 4.91 6.36 -8.93
CA GLU A 106 5.21 5.14 -9.72
C GLU A 106 5.82 5.46 -11.09
N TYR A 107 5.47 6.62 -11.66
CA TYR A 107 5.99 7.09 -12.94
C TYR A 107 7.12 8.12 -12.80
N ARG A 108 7.88 8.08 -11.69
CA ARG A 108 9.06 8.94 -11.44
C ARG A 108 8.76 10.42 -11.65
N GLU A 109 7.63 10.87 -11.13
CA GLU A 109 7.23 12.28 -11.17
C GLU A 109 7.02 12.82 -12.59
N ASN A 110 6.64 11.94 -13.52
CA ASN A 110 6.36 12.32 -14.89
C ASN A 110 4.85 12.56 -15.10
N VAL A 111 4.47 13.83 -15.27
CA VAL A 111 3.06 14.24 -15.49
C VAL A 111 2.44 13.54 -16.69
N LYS A 112 3.16 13.44 -17.81
CA LYS A 112 2.66 12.84 -19.06
C LYS A 112 2.41 11.34 -18.92
N ALA A 113 3.35 10.63 -18.31
CA ALA A 113 3.20 9.20 -18.05
C ALA A 113 2.07 8.93 -17.05
N THR A 114 1.95 9.76 -16.02
CA THR A 114 0.85 9.71 -15.04
C THR A 114 -0.52 9.94 -15.70
N ALA A 115 -0.63 10.96 -16.55
CA ALA A 115 -1.84 11.27 -17.30
C ALA A 115 -2.26 10.08 -18.18
N THR A 116 -1.30 9.48 -18.88
CA THR A 116 -1.50 8.28 -19.70
C THR A 116 -2.01 7.11 -18.85
N ARG A 117 -1.38 6.84 -17.69
CA ARG A 117 -1.79 5.76 -16.78
C ARG A 117 -3.20 5.94 -16.25
N LEU A 118 -3.55 7.16 -15.87
CA LEU A 118 -4.84 7.51 -15.27
C LEU A 118 -5.93 7.76 -16.32
N LYS A 119 -5.58 7.75 -17.62
CA LYS A 119 -6.47 8.07 -18.74
C LYS A 119 -7.14 9.45 -18.59
N VAL A 120 -6.35 10.44 -18.16
CA VAL A 120 -6.77 11.84 -18.03
C VAL A 120 -5.81 12.75 -18.78
N HIS A 121 -6.16 14.03 -18.91
CA HIS A 121 -5.28 15.03 -19.53
C HIS A 121 -4.17 15.47 -18.55
N GLU A 122 -3.00 15.88 -19.07
CA GLU A 122 -1.88 16.37 -18.24
C GLU A 122 -2.28 17.55 -17.33
N ASN A 123 -3.15 18.45 -17.82
CA ASN A 123 -3.67 19.56 -17.02
C ASN A 123 -4.43 19.07 -15.77
N THR A 124 -5.21 18.00 -15.90
CA THR A 124 -5.92 17.41 -14.75
C THR A 124 -4.94 16.85 -13.72
N VAL A 125 -3.86 16.20 -14.17
CA VAL A 125 -2.81 15.74 -13.25
C VAL A 125 -2.17 16.92 -12.52
N ARG A 126 -1.77 17.98 -13.23
CA ARG A 126 -1.17 19.19 -12.62
C ARG A 126 -2.10 19.83 -11.60
N GLN A 127 -3.38 19.97 -11.93
CA GLN A 127 -4.40 20.51 -11.01
C GLN A 127 -4.55 19.64 -9.76
N ARG A 128 -4.61 18.31 -9.92
CA ARG A 128 -4.70 17.38 -8.78
C ARG A 128 -3.43 17.43 -7.93
N LEU A 129 -2.24 17.51 -8.53
CA LEU A 129 -0.97 17.63 -7.78
C LEU A 129 -0.84 18.97 -7.05
N ALA A 130 -1.32 20.07 -7.64
CA ALA A 130 -1.41 21.35 -6.95
C ALA A 130 -2.32 21.25 -5.72
N ARG A 131 -3.48 20.61 -5.87
CA ARG A 131 -4.40 20.34 -4.76
C ARG A 131 -3.80 19.43 -3.69
N VAL A 132 -3.00 18.44 -4.09
CA VAL A 132 -2.22 17.61 -3.16
C VAL A 132 -1.29 18.48 -2.32
N ALA A 133 -0.50 19.34 -2.96
CA ALA A 133 0.41 20.25 -2.27
C ALA A 133 -0.31 21.21 -1.31
N GLU A 134 -1.52 21.67 -1.66
CA GLU A 134 -2.36 22.48 -0.75
C GLU A 134 -2.81 21.69 0.50
N LEU A 135 -3.11 20.40 0.35
CA LEU A 135 -3.70 19.58 1.43
C LEU A 135 -2.66 18.99 2.37
N ILE A 136 -1.51 18.57 1.85
CA ILE A 136 -0.47 17.92 2.64
C ILE A 136 0.83 18.72 2.74
N GLY A 137 0.87 19.94 2.20
CA GLY A 137 2.05 20.81 2.20
C GLY A 137 2.86 20.71 0.91
N SER A 138 3.46 21.81 0.47
CA SER A 138 4.25 21.86 -0.79
C SER A 138 5.56 21.10 -0.73
N ASP A 139 6.06 20.82 0.48
CA ASP A 139 7.30 20.08 0.77
C ASP A 139 7.11 18.55 0.73
N TRP A 140 5.92 18.06 0.37
CA TRP A 140 5.60 16.63 0.33
C TRP A 140 6.47 15.81 -0.61
N GLN A 141 7.12 16.45 -1.59
CA GLN A 141 8.10 15.84 -2.50
C GLN A 141 9.57 16.10 -2.10
N GLU A 142 9.80 16.80 -1.00
CA GLU A 142 11.12 17.20 -0.55
C GLU A 142 11.43 16.56 0.82
N ALA A 143 11.38 17.34 1.89
CA ALA A 143 11.73 16.90 3.24
C ALA A 143 10.89 15.71 3.72
N ARG A 144 9.62 15.64 3.31
CA ARG A 144 8.66 14.60 3.71
C ARG A 144 8.45 13.51 2.66
N PHE A 145 9.28 13.48 1.62
CA PHE A 145 9.13 12.54 0.50
C PHE A 145 8.99 11.10 0.97
N LEU A 146 9.93 10.60 1.80
CA LEU A 146 9.94 9.20 2.22
C LEU A 146 8.66 8.81 2.96
N ASP A 147 8.24 9.60 3.94
CA ASP A 147 7.05 9.30 4.74
C ASP A 147 5.78 9.32 3.90
N VAL A 148 5.67 10.30 2.99
CA VAL A 148 4.55 10.37 2.03
C VAL A 148 4.57 9.17 1.08
N GLN A 149 5.72 8.76 0.55
CA GLN A 149 5.81 7.57 -0.30
C GLN A 149 5.42 6.29 0.43
N LEU A 150 5.85 6.14 1.69
CA LEU A 150 5.45 5.01 2.52
C LEU A 150 3.94 5.02 2.77
N GLY A 151 3.36 6.19 3.07
CA GLY A 151 1.92 6.36 3.21
C GLY A 151 1.17 5.97 1.94
N LEU A 152 1.59 6.47 0.76
CA LEU A 152 0.98 6.15 -0.53
C LEU A 152 1.12 4.66 -0.86
N ARG A 153 2.27 4.04 -0.57
CA ARG A 153 2.47 2.60 -0.77
C ARG A 153 1.52 1.78 0.11
N ILE A 154 1.43 2.12 1.40
CA ILE A 154 0.49 1.47 2.33
C ILE A 154 -0.95 1.60 1.79
N TRP A 155 -1.35 2.80 1.40
CA TRP A 155 -2.68 3.03 0.82
C TRP A 155 -2.91 2.19 -0.46
N SER A 156 -1.92 2.08 -1.35
CA SER A 156 -2.05 1.33 -2.61
C SER A 156 -2.31 -0.17 -2.37
N LEU A 157 -1.73 -0.73 -1.31
CA LEU A 157 -1.89 -2.13 -0.94
C LEU A 157 -3.26 -2.41 -0.29
N SER A 158 -3.90 -1.39 0.30
CA SER A 158 -5.27 -1.51 0.81
C SER A 158 -6.33 -1.34 -0.28
N GLN A 159 -5.97 -0.80 -1.45
CA GLN A 159 -6.89 -0.68 -2.56
C GLN A 159 -7.20 -2.04 -3.19
N PRO A 160 -8.44 -2.28 -3.64
CA PRO A 160 -8.75 -3.44 -4.45
C PRO A 160 -7.84 -3.45 -5.67
N THR A 161 -6.99 -4.45 -5.77
CA THR A 161 -6.05 -4.59 -6.87
C THR A 161 -6.80 -4.68 -8.21
N ASP A 162 -6.84 -3.60 -8.98
CA ASP A 162 -7.20 -3.62 -10.40
C ASP A 162 -5.98 -4.13 -11.18
N ARG A 163 -5.62 -5.40 -10.96
CA ARG A 163 -4.65 -6.11 -11.79
C ARG A 163 -5.44 -6.67 -12.97
N SER A 164 -5.47 -5.89 -14.04
CA SER A 164 -5.75 -6.37 -15.41
C SER A 164 -4.62 -7.26 -15.91
#